data_AF-A0A2V9C9J3-F1
#
_entry.id   AF-A0A2V9C9J3-F1
#
_cell.length_a   1.000
_cell.length_b   1.000
_cell.length_c   1.000
_cell.angle_alpha   90.00
_cell.angle_beta   90.00
_cell.angle_gamma   90.00
#
_symmetry.space_group_name_H-M   'P 1'
#
loop_
_entity.id
_entity.type
_entity.pdbx_description
1 polymer ?
#
loop_
_entity_poly.entity_id
_entity_poly.type
_entity_poly.pdbx_seq_one_letter_code
_entity_poly.pdbx_strand_id
1 'polypeptide(L)'
;MESPGTHTECGLDSPVSWRLRQSYGCPWSYRALLRHGYNVVMMDARAHGESGGTTATYGWKERYDTKAIAMALYSSETVRLLGALGVSMGGAIALQSAAVEPRIEGVVAEDPFANLREVSYDYVGLGLSPLLGRTLFRPATMLAMHEMAKAGGFRPDDVSPEKAVTARSFPTLLICGTCDRRIPCRHAIIYQGLN
;
A
#
# COMPACT_ATOMS: atom_id res chain seq x y z
N MET A 1 12.04 3.96 -35.39
CA MET A 1 13.30 4.43 -34.79
C MET A 1 12.92 5.36 -33.64
N GLU A 2 12.73 4.77 -32.46
CA GLU A 2 12.51 5.50 -31.21
C GLU A 2 13.55 5.01 -30.20
N SER A 3 14.05 5.95 -29.41
CA SER A 3 15.26 5.88 -28.59
C SER A 3 15.24 4.78 -27.53
N PRO A 4 16.35 4.06 -27.28
CA PRO A 4 16.46 3.17 -26.13
C PRO A 4 16.56 4.03 -24.85
N GLY A 5 15.55 3.92 -23.99
CA GLY A 5 15.56 4.54 -22.66
C GLY A 5 16.63 3.89 -21.79
N THR A 6 17.50 4.72 -21.22
CA THR A 6 18.59 4.31 -20.34
C THR A 6 18.06 3.76 -19.02
N HIS A 7 18.07 2.43 -18.88
CA HIS A 7 17.91 1.76 -17.60
C HIS A 7 19.10 2.11 -16.69
N THR A 8 18.86 2.84 -15.61
CA THR A 8 19.90 3.11 -14.62
C THR A 8 19.92 1.96 -13.62
N GLU A 9 20.85 1.02 -13.80
CA GLU A 9 21.19 0.01 -12.80
C GLU A 9 22.04 0.65 -11.70
N CYS A 10 21.50 0.74 -10.48
CA CYS A 10 22.27 1.09 -9.30
C CYS A 10 22.66 -0.21 -8.59
N GLY A 11 23.83 -0.75 -8.91
CA GLY A 11 24.45 -1.83 -8.15
C GLY A 11 25.01 -1.28 -6.83
N LEU A 12 24.57 -1.86 -5.71
CA LEU A 12 25.25 -1.73 -4.43
C LEU A 12 25.63 -3.16 -4.00
N ASP A 13 26.92 -3.44 -4.05
CA ASP A 13 27.53 -4.69 -3.60
C ASP A 13 27.26 -4.89 -2.10
N SER A 14 26.30 -5.76 -1.81
CA SER A 14 26.19 -6.46 -0.53
C SER A 14 26.18 -7.97 -0.82
N PRO A 15 26.74 -8.82 0.06
CA PRO A 15 26.92 -10.26 -0.21
C PRO A 15 25.61 -11.06 -0.31
N VAL A 16 24.45 -10.41 -0.33
CA VAL A 16 23.13 -11.00 -0.59
C VAL A 16 22.44 -10.14 -1.66
N SER A 17 22.32 -10.66 -2.88
CA SER A 17 21.80 -9.88 -4.01
C SER A 17 20.28 -9.71 -3.94
N TRP A 18 19.79 -8.72 -3.21
CA TRP A 18 18.42 -8.22 -3.38
C TRP A 18 18.41 -7.18 -4.49
N ARG A 19 17.90 -7.57 -5.67
CA ARG A 19 17.93 -6.74 -6.88
C ARG A 19 16.80 -5.70 -6.81
N LEU A 20 17.16 -4.43 -6.69
CA LEU A 20 16.22 -3.29 -6.73
C LEU A 20 15.65 -3.13 -8.15
N ARG A 21 14.36 -3.44 -8.34
CA ARG A 21 13.55 -3.00 -9.49
C ARG A 21 12.15 -2.65 -8.99
N GLN A 22 11.63 -1.49 -9.39
CA GLN A 22 10.21 -1.16 -9.21
C GLN A 22 9.72 -0.24 -10.33
N SER A 23 8.52 -0.53 -10.83
CA SER A 23 7.86 0.22 -11.92
C SER A 23 6.88 1.30 -11.45
N TYR A 24 6.47 1.34 -10.17
CA TYR A 24 5.49 2.31 -9.68
C TYR A 24 5.71 2.65 -8.18
N GLY A 25 6.51 3.68 -7.92
CA GLY A 25 6.74 4.23 -6.58
C GLY A 25 7.38 5.62 -6.66
N CYS A 26 7.16 6.48 -5.66
CA CYS A 26 7.73 7.83 -5.64
C CYS A 26 9.23 7.72 -5.30
N PRO A 27 10.17 7.97 -6.25
CA PRO A 27 11.57 7.58 -6.08
C PRO A 27 12.29 8.27 -4.92
N TRP A 28 11.73 9.38 -4.43
CA TRP A 28 12.36 10.18 -3.39
C TRP A 28 12.28 9.53 -2.00
N SER A 29 11.21 8.80 -1.68
CA SER A 29 10.95 8.33 -0.31
C SER A 29 11.93 7.25 0.11
N TYR A 30 12.13 6.21 -0.70
CA TYR A 30 13.12 5.17 -0.40
C TYR A 30 14.56 5.68 -0.58
N ARG A 31 14.82 6.62 -1.51
CA ARG A 31 16.16 7.24 -1.63
C ARG A 31 16.53 8.03 -0.38
N ALA A 32 15.57 8.69 0.26
CA ALA A 32 15.79 9.34 1.55
C ALA A 32 16.15 8.31 2.63
N LEU A 33 15.44 7.19 2.72
CA LEU A 33 15.73 6.12 3.67
C LEU A 33 17.15 5.57 3.50
N LEU A 34 17.54 5.24 2.26
CA LEU A 34 18.89 4.75 1.95
C LEU A 34 19.96 5.77 2.35
N ARG A 35 19.75 7.06 2.08
CA ARG A 35 20.68 8.15 2.47
C ARG A 35 20.84 8.30 3.99
N HIS A 36 19.83 7.90 4.76
CA HIS A 36 19.87 7.92 6.22
C HIS A 36 20.32 6.58 6.83
N GLY A 37 20.87 5.66 6.02
CA GLY A 37 21.46 4.40 6.50
C GLY A 37 20.45 3.30 6.79
N TYR A 38 19.21 3.41 6.31
CA TYR A 38 18.24 2.33 6.39
C TYR A 38 18.44 1.34 5.25
N ASN A 39 18.35 0.04 5.57
CA ASN A 39 18.17 -0.99 4.56
C ASN A 39 16.72 -0.95 4.07
N VAL A 40 16.52 -1.04 2.75
CA VAL A 40 15.19 -1.00 2.13
C VAL A 40 14.93 -2.30 1.40
N VAL A 41 13.80 -2.92 1.71
CA VAL A 41 13.25 -4.04 0.95
C VAL A 41 12.04 -3.55 0.17
N MET A 42 12.09 -3.72 -1.14
CA MET A 42 10.99 -3.40 -2.03
C MET A 42 10.46 -4.70 -2.61
N MET A 43 9.14 -4.86 -2.59
CA MET A 43 8.46 -6.04 -3.14
C MET A 43 7.46 -5.59 -4.20
N ASP A 44 7.30 -6.40 -5.23
CA ASP A 44 6.12 -6.32 -6.07
C ASP A 44 4.96 -6.98 -5.31
N ALA A 45 3.85 -6.27 -5.16
CA ALA A 45 2.64 -6.85 -4.60
C ALA A 45 2.14 -7.99 -5.50
N ARG A 46 1.42 -8.97 -4.94
CA ARG A 46 0.74 -9.99 -5.77
C ARG A 46 -0.06 -9.34 -6.90
N ALA A 47 -0.10 -10.01 -8.05
CA ALA A 47 -0.69 -9.52 -9.30
C ALA A 47 -0.08 -8.21 -9.84
N HIS A 48 1.16 -7.89 -9.47
CA HIS A 48 1.92 -6.75 -10.00
C HIS A 48 3.36 -7.17 -10.32
N GLY A 49 3.98 -6.49 -11.28
CA GLY A 49 5.39 -6.67 -11.62
C GLY A 49 5.75 -8.14 -11.87
N GLU A 50 6.78 -8.61 -11.18
CA GLU A 50 7.27 -10.00 -11.27
C GLU A 50 6.57 -10.94 -10.26
N SER A 51 5.75 -10.39 -9.37
CA SER A 51 4.99 -11.18 -8.42
C SER A 51 3.79 -11.85 -9.08
N GLY A 52 3.64 -13.15 -8.82
CA GLY A 52 2.52 -13.94 -9.34
C GLY A 52 1.15 -13.52 -8.76
N GLY A 53 0.11 -14.23 -9.20
CA GLY A 53 -1.29 -13.93 -8.86
C GLY A 53 -2.00 -13.16 -9.98
N THR A 54 -3.33 -13.21 -9.95
CA THR A 54 -4.18 -12.70 -11.05
C THR A 54 -5.06 -11.52 -10.64
N THR A 55 -5.17 -11.24 -9.34
CA THR A 55 -6.06 -10.20 -8.82
C THR A 55 -5.44 -9.55 -7.60
N ALA A 56 -5.35 -8.22 -7.64
CA ALA A 56 -4.98 -7.41 -6.49
C ALA A 56 -6.10 -7.43 -5.45
N THR A 57 -5.75 -7.57 -4.18
CA THR A 57 -6.73 -7.63 -3.08
C THR A 57 -6.59 -6.48 -2.09
N TYR A 58 -5.86 -5.43 -2.48
CA TYR A 58 -5.82 -4.12 -1.83
C TYR A 58 -5.46 -4.16 -0.33
N GLY A 59 -4.68 -5.17 0.09
CA GLY A 59 -4.28 -5.38 1.48
C GLY A 59 -4.95 -6.56 2.17
N TRP A 60 -5.95 -7.21 1.54
CA TRP A 60 -6.54 -8.43 2.11
C TRP A 60 -5.52 -9.56 2.19
N LYS A 61 -4.89 -9.91 1.07
CA LYS A 61 -3.88 -10.96 1.01
C LYS A 61 -2.45 -10.39 1.03
N GLU A 62 -2.25 -9.17 0.56
CA GLU A 62 -0.94 -8.50 0.53
C GLU A 62 -0.35 -8.29 1.94
N ARG A 63 -1.21 -8.17 2.97
CA ARG A 63 -0.75 -8.11 4.37
C ARG A 63 -0.01 -9.37 4.82
N TYR A 64 -0.40 -10.53 4.31
CA TYR A 64 0.26 -11.80 4.61
C TYR A 64 1.52 -12.00 3.77
N ASP A 65 1.61 -11.42 2.57
CA ASP A 65 2.87 -11.39 1.81
C ASP A 65 3.91 -10.54 2.55
N THR A 66 3.50 -9.37 3.03
CA THR A 66 4.36 -8.50 3.87
C THR A 66 4.84 -9.25 5.11
N LYS A 67 3.94 -9.98 5.78
CA LYS A 67 4.27 -10.81 6.93
C LYS A 67 5.29 -11.90 6.59
N ALA A 68 5.11 -12.60 5.46
CA ALA A 68 6.04 -13.63 5.01
C ALA A 68 7.44 -13.06 4.73
N ILE A 69 7.51 -11.87 4.11
CA ILE A 69 8.79 -11.17 3.90
C ILE A 69 9.43 -10.75 5.22
N ALA A 70 8.65 -10.21 6.16
CA ALA A 70 9.17 -9.91 7.49
C ALA A 70 9.74 -11.17 8.17
N MET A 71 9.02 -12.29 8.11
CA MET A 71 9.51 -13.58 8.61
C MET A 71 10.83 -14.00 7.96
N ALA A 72 10.94 -13.89 6.63
CA ALA A 72 12.17 -14.20 5.91
C ALA A 72 13.32 -13.30 6.36
N LEU A 73 13.10 -11.98 6.46
CA LEU A 73 14.12 -11.03 6.90
C LEU A 73 14.64 -11.31 8.31
N TYR A 74 13.75 -11.58 9.26
CA TYR A 74 14.16 -11.94 10.63
C TYR A 74 14.87 -13.30 10.70
N SER A 75 14.70 -14.17 9.70
CA SER A 75 15.38 -15.47 9.64
C SER A 75 16.77 -15.41 9.00
N SER A 76 17.02 -14.45 8.12
CA SER A 76 18.28 -14.34 7.36
C SER A 76 19.15 -13.16 7.78
N GLU A 77 18.58 -12.12 8.38
CA GLU A 77 19.25 -10.87 8.71
C GLU A 77 19.16 -10.51 10.20
N THR A 78 20.07 -9.65 10.67
CA THR A 78 19.94 -9.00 11.98
C THR A 78 19.08 -7.74 11.85
N VAL A 79 17.78 -7.88 12.11
CA VAL A 79 16.82 -6.77 12.03
C VAL A 79 16.67 -6.09 13.40
N ARG A 80 17.19 -4.86 13.53
CA ARG A 80 17.07 -4.06 14.76
C ARG A 80 15.72 -3.35 14.90
N LEU A 81 15.17 -2.88 13.79
CA LEU A 81 13.94 -2.09 13.70
C LEU A 81 13.31 -2.39 12.35
N LEU A 82 12.02 -2.70 12.34
CA LEU A 82 11.24 -2.87 11.11
C LEU A 82 10.12 -1.84 11.04
N GLY A 83 10.16 -1.00 10.00
CA GLY A 83 9.09 -0.08 9.65
C GLY A 83 8.51 -0.43 8.28
N ALA A 84 7.28 0.04 8.02
CA ALA A 84 6.67 -0.05 6.71
C ALA A 84 6.43 1.34 6.12
N LEU A 85 6.67 1.50 4.82
CA LEU A 85 6.36 2.72 4.07
C LEU A 85 5.57 2.34 2.84
N GLY A 86 4.51 3.10 2.54
CA GLY A 86 3.73 2.87 1.34
C GLY A 86 2.98 4.10 0.84
N VAL A 87 2.74 4.12 -0.47
CA VAL A 87 2.02 5.20 -1.17
C VAL A 87 0.72 4.65 -1.75
N SER A 88 -0.38 5.39 -1.61
CA SER A 88 -1.71 5.03 -2.11
C SER A 88 -2.11 3.62 -1.63
N MET A 89 -2.31 2.67 -2.56
CA MET A 89 -2.56 1.27 -2.23
C MET A 89 -1.46 0.67 -1.34
N GLY A 90 -0.19 1.02 -1.56
CA GLY A 90 0.92 0.58 -0.72
C GLY A 90 0.79 1.06 0.72
N GLY A 91 0.30 2.28 0.95
CA GLY A 91 0.07 2.82 2.30
C GLY A 91 -1.05 2.06 3.01
N ALA A 92 -2.14 1.77 2.31
CA ALA A 92 -3.22 0.92 2.81
C ALA A 92 -2.78 -0.52 3.11
N ILE A 93 -1.90 -1.10 2.29
CA ILE A 93 -1.29 -2.40 2.54
C ILE A 93 -0.44 -2.32 3.81
N ALA A 94 0.46 -1.33 3.92
CA ALA A 94 1.36 -1.18 5.06
C ALA A 94 0.62 -1.08 6.40
N LEU A 95 -0.46 -0.29 6.46
CA LEU A 95 -1.32 -0.17 7.64
C LEU A 95 -1.99 -1.51 8.00
N GLN A 96 -2.50 -2.24 7.01
CA GLN A 96 -3.11 -3.57 7.23
C GLN A 96 -2.08 -4.64 7.61
N SER A 97 -0.87 -4.57 7.05
CA SER A 97 0.27 -5.44 7.39
C SER A 97 0.69 -5.26 8.84
N ALA A 98 0.81 -4.02 9.30
CA ALA A 98 1.16 -3.74 10.69
C ALA A 98 0.16 -4.37 11.67
N ALA A 99 -1.13 -4.47 11.35
CA ALA A 99 -2.09 -5.14 12.24
C ALA A 99 -1.84 -6.65 12.40
N VAL A 100 -1.28 -7.34 11.39
CA VAL A 100 -1.04 -8.80 11.43
C VAL A 100 0.42 -9.20 11.69
N GLU A 101 1.33 -8.24 11.62
CA GLU A 101 2.76 -8.38 11.88
C GLU A 101 3.21 -7.37 12.95
N PRO A 102 3.21 -7.76 14.24
CA PRO A 102 3.49 -6.85 15.35
C PRO A 102 4.95 -6.37 15.40
N ARG A 103 5.87 -7.03 14.69
CA ARG A 103 7.26 -6.57 14.56
C ARG A 103 7.39 -5.31 13.70
N ILE A 104 6.36 -4.93 12.95
CA ILE A 104 6.30 -3.61 12.31
C ILE A 104 6.01 -2.57 13.40
N GLU A 105 7.04 -1.82 13.75
CA GLU A 105 7.04 -0.85 14.86
C GLU A 105 6.47 0.52 14.46
N GLY A 106 6.36 0.80 13.17
CA GLY A 106 5.75 2.04 12.69
C GLY A 106 5.45 2.01 11.19
N VAL A 107 4.48 2.84 10.79
CA VAL A 107 4.04 2.93 9.39
C VAL A 107 4.06 4.38 8.91
N VAL A 108 4.70 4.62 7.77
CA VAL A 108 4.56 5.85 6.98
C VAL A 108 3.62 5.57 5.82
N ALA A 109 2.46 6.22 5.78
CA ALA A 109 1.48 6.04 4.71
C ALA A 109 1.20 7.37 4.02
N GLU A 110 1.51 7.44 2.73
CA GLU A 110 1.26 8.59 1.85
C GLU A 110 -0.01 8.34 1.03
N ASP A 111 -0.99 9.22 1.15
CA ASP A 111 -2.32 9.14 0.53
C ASP A 111 -3.01 7.78 0.69
N PRO A 112 -3.05 7.15 1.89
CA PRO A 112 -3.73 5.87 2.07
C PRO A 112 -5.25 6.04 1.99
N PHE A 113 -5.94 5.00 1.51
CA PHE A 113 -7.39 4.93 1.65
C PHE A 113 -7.80 4.32 3.00
N ALA A 114 -8.85 4.87 3.61
CA ALA A 114 -9.43 4.34 4.86
C ALA A 114 -10.16 3.00 4.69
N ASN A 115 -10.89 2.85 3.58
CA ASN A 115 -11.74 1.71 3.29
C ASN A 115 -11.85 1.52 1.77
N LEU A 116 -11.74 0.27 1.30
CA LEU A 116 -11.77 -0.03 -0.14
C LEU A 116 -13.09 0.37 -0.80
N ARG A 117 -14.21 0.18 -0.10
CA ARG A 117 -15.53 0.58 -0.62
C ARG A 117 -15.60 2.09 -0.82
N GLU A 118 -15.17 2.85 0.18
CA GLU A 118 -15.25 4.31 0.12
C GLU A 118 -14.38 4.89 -0.98
N VAL A 119 -13.12 4.45 -1.07
CA VAL A 119 -12.23 4.91 -2.15
C VAL A 119 -12.74 4.51 -3.52
N SER A 120 -13.45 3.38 -3.67
CA SER A 120 -14.06 3.02 -4.96
C SER A 120 -15.10 4.06 -5.42
N TYR A 121 -15.82 4.69 -4.48
CA TYR A 121 -16.76 5.76 -4.81
C TYR A 121 -16.04 7.06 -5.20
N ASP A 122 -14.86 7.35 -4.65
CA ASP A 122 -14.04 8.50 -5.08
C ASP A 122 -13.53 8.35 -6.50
N TYR A 123 -13.00 7.16 -6.82
CA TYR A 123 -12.50 6.87 -8.16
C TYR A 123 -13.62 6.90 -9.21
N VAL A 124 -14.78 6.33 -8.90
CA VAL A 124 -15.94 6.32 -9.82
C VAL A 124 -16.70 7.65 -9.82
N GLY A 125 -16.57 8.47 -8.77
CA GLY A 125 -17.10 9.85 -8.72
C GLY A 125 -16.38 10.84 -9.65
N LEU A 126 -15.40 10.36 -10.43
CA LEU A 126 -14.67 11.09 -11.49
C LEU A 126 -14.01 12.39 -11.01
N GLY A 127 -13.69 12.51 -9.71
CA GLY A 127 -13.15 13.76 -9.14
C GLY A 127 -14.10 14.95 -9.15
N LEU A 128 -15.37 14.74 -9.52
CA LEU A 128 -16.43 15.75 -9.55
C LEU A 128 -17.15 15.83 -8.20
N SER A 129 -17.59 14.69 -7.66
CA SER A 129 -18.14 14.60 -6.31
C SER A 129 -18.24 13.15 -5.83
N PRO A 130 -17.80 12.83 -4.58
CA PRO A 130 -18.06 11.54 -3.95
C PRO A 130 -19.57 11.21 -3.89
N LEU A 131 -20.43 12.23 -3.86
CA LEU A 131 -21.88 12.06 -3.84
C LEU A 131 -22.38 11.36 -5.11
N LEU A 132 -21.80 11.67 -6.28
CA LEU A 132 -22.17 11.06 -7.57
C LEU A 132 -21.78 9.57 -7.60
N GLY A 133 -20.59 9.24 -7.10
CA GLY A 133 -20.17 7.84 -6.91
C GLY A 133 -21.09 7.08 -5.95
N ARG A 134 -21.49 7.72 -4.84
CA ARG A 134 -22.40 7.15 -3.84
C ARG A 134 -23.87 7.08 -4.25
N THR A 135 -24.30 7.79 -5.31
CA THR A 135 -25.69 7.78 -5.78
C THR A 135 -25.83 7.20 -7.18
N LEU A 136 -25.53 7.98 -8.22
CA LEU A 136 -25.79 7.62 -9.61
C LEU A 136 -24.99 6.39 -10.08
N PHE A 137 -23.73 6.28 -9.67
CA PHE A 137 -22.86 5.18 -10.09
C PHE A 137 -22.79 4.00 -9.11
N ARG A 138 -23.46 4.10 -7.97
CA ARG A 138 -23.39 3.09 -6.90
C ARG A 138 -23.68 1.67 -7.39
N PRO A 139 -24.72 1.38 -8.20
CA PRO A 139 -24.97 0.02 -8.66
C PRO A 139 -23.83 -0.55 -9.50
N ALA A 140 -23.26 0.25 -10.41
CA ALA A 140 -22.14 -0.16 -11.25
C ALA A 140 -20.86 -0.37 -10.42
N THR A 141 -20.55 0.53 -9.48
CA THR A 141 -19.42 0.36 -8.55
C THR A 141 -19.59 -0.90 -7.70
N MET A 142 -20.79 -1.17 -7.19
CA MET A 142 -21.08 -2.37 -6.40
C MET A 142 -20.87 -3.65 -7.19
N LEU A 143 -21.33 -3.68 -8.45
CA LEU A 143 -21.15 -4.83 -9.33
C LEU A 143 -19.66 -5.06 -9.64
N ALA A 144 -18.94 -4.01 -10.03
CA ALA A 144 -17.50 -4.10 -10.29
C ALA A 144 -16.71 -4.56 -9.05
N MET A 145 -17.06 -4.03 -7.87
CA MET A 145 -16.47 -4.46 -6.60
C MET A 145 -16.82 -5.91 -6.27
N HIS A 146 -18.04 -6.37 -6.57
CA HIS A 146 -18.45 -7.76 -6.34
C HIS A 146 -17.67 -8.74 -7.21
N GLU A 147 -17.53 -8.46 -8.51
CA GLU A 147 -16.77 -9.31 -9.43
C GLU A 147 -15.28 -9.36 -9.04
N MET A 148 -14.71 -8.22 -8.68
CA MET A 148 -13.32 -8.13 -8.24
C MET A 148 -13.10 -8.86 -6.90
N ALA A 149 -14.02 -8.72 -5.95
CA ALA A 149 -14.02 -9.44 -4.68
C ALA A 149 -14.13 -10.96 -4.88
N LYS A 150 -14.99 -11.40 -5.80
CA LYS A 150 -15.18 -12.81 -6.16
C LYS A 150 -13.91 -13.39 -6.80
N ALA A 151 -13.33 -12.69 -7.77
CA ALA A 151 -12.07 -13.10 -8.40
C ALA A 151 -10.90 -13.14 -7.40
N GLY A 152 -10.85 -12.16 -6.50
CA GLY A 152 -9.82 -12.07 -5.46
C GLY A 152 -10.06 -12.97 -4.25
N GLY A 153 -11.24 -13.56 -4.09
CA GLY A 153 -11.62 -14.39 -2.94
C GLY A 153 -11.60 -13.62 -1.61
N PHE A 154 -12.18 -12.42 -1.58
CA PHE A 154 -12.24 -11.58 -0.38
C PHE A 154 -13.53 -10.77 -0.31
N ARG A 155 -13.81 -10.14 0.84
CA ARG A 155 -14.96 -9.24 1.00
C ARG A 155 -14.44 -7.80 1.02
N PRO A 156 -15.00 -6.89 0.20
CA PRO A 156 -14.54 -5.50 0.15
C PRO A 156 -14.57 -4.80 1.50
N ASP A 157 -15.57 -5.08 2.33
CA ASP A 157 -15.73 -4.48 3.67
C ASP A 157 -14.67 -4.92 4.69
N ASP A 158 -13.97 -6.02 4.39
CA ASP A 158 -12.87 -6.54 5.20
C ASP A 158 -11.53 -5.94 4.76
N VAL A 159 -11.50 -5.15 3.69
CA VAL A 159 -10.34 -4.36 3.26
C VAL A 159 -10.47 -2.95 3.78
N SER A 160 -9.94 -2.77 4.99
CA SER A 160 -10.17 -1.58 5.79
C SER A 160 -8.93 -1.29 6.65
N PRO A 161 -8.00 -0.48 6.13
CA PRO A 161 -6.88 0.03 6.91
C PRO A 161 -7.30 0.75 8.21
N GLU A 162 -8.45 1.44 8.22
CA GLU A 162 -8.99 2.05 9.45
C GLU A 162 -9.26 1.00 10.55
N LYS A 163 -9.86 -0.16 10.19
CA LYS A 163 -10.06 -1.26 11.13
C LYS A 163 -8.74 -1.86 11.59
N ALA A 164 -7.74 -1.92 10.71
CA ALA A 164 -6.41 -2.43 11.05
C ALA A 164 -5.70 -1.57 12.10
N VAL A 165 -5.72 -0.23 11.94
CA VAL A 165 -5.16 0.71 12.92
C VAL A 165 -5.94 0.67 14.24
N THR A 166 -7.27 0.51 14.18
CA THR A 166 -8.10 0.38 15.38
C THR A 166 -7.84 -0.91 16.15
N ALA A 167 -7.59 -2.02 15.43
CA ALA A 167 -7.38 -3.33 16.03
C ALA A 167 -6.04 -3.44 16.78
N ARG A 168 -5.05 -2.62 16.41
CA ARG A 168 -3.74 -2.55 17.08
C ARG A 168 -3.15 -1.15 16.92
N SER A 169 -2.88 -0.47 18.02
CA SER A 169 -2.17 0.80 17.99
C SER A 169 -0.69 0.61 17.62
N PHE A 170 -0.20 1.47 16.74
CA PHE A 170 1.21 1.60 16.40
C PHE A 170 1.48 3.04 15.91
N PRO A 171 2.71 3.53 16.03
CA PRO A 171 3.12 4.80 15.45
C PRO A 171 2.78 4.87 13.95
N THR A 172 2.02 5.90 13.57
CA THR A 172 1.68 6.18 12.18
C THR A 172 2.08 7.61 11.82
N LEU A 173 2.74 7.77 10.67
CA LEU A 173 2.94 9.05 10.01
C LEU A 173 2.08 9.05 8.74
N LEU A 174 1.09 9.93 8.71
CA LEU A 174 0.15 10.05 7.61
C LEU A 174 0.47 11.31 6.81
N ILE A 175 0.74 11.11 5.52
CA ILE A 175 1.01 12.19 4.58
C ILE A 175 -0.18 12.21 3.62
N CYS A 176 -0.79 13.37 3.41
CA CYS A 176 -1.83 13.49 2.39
C CYS A 176 -1.65 14.77 1.57
N GLY A 177 -1.87 14.66 0.27
CA GLY A 177 -1.89 15.79 -0.64
C GLY A 177 -3.20 16.56 -0.52
N THR A 178 -3.13 17.85 -0.13
CA THR A 178 -4.33 18.71 -0.04
C THR A 178 -5.05 18.90 -1.38
N CYS A 179 -4.36 18.60 -2.49
CA CYS A 179 -4.89 18.67 -3.85
C CYS A 179 -5.18 17.28 -4.47
N ASP A 180 -5.07 16.19 -3.71
CA ASP A 180 -5.40 14.85 -4.23
C ASP A 180 -6.92 14.71 -4.40
N ARG A 181 -7.36 14.54 -5.65
CA ARG A 181 -8.77 14.35 -6.03
C ARG A 181 -9.16 12.87 -6.18
N ARG A 182 -8.19 11.95 -6.16
CA ARG A 182 -8.38 10.49 -6.26
C ARG A 182 -8.54 9.87 -4.88
N ILE A 183 -7.69 10.25 -3.93
CA ILE A 183 -7.79 9.83 -2.52
C ILE A 183 -7.75 11.10 -1.65
N PRO A 184 -8.89 11.76 -1.43
CA PRO A 184 -8.88 13.02 -0.69
C PRO A 184 -8.40 12.83 0.75
N CYS A 185 -7.73 13.85 1.31
CA CYS A 185 -7.18 13.86 2.68
C CYS A 185 -8.14 13.38 3.78
N ARG A 186 -9.47 13.42 3.54
CA ARG A 186 -10.45 12.83 4.47
C ARG A 186 -10.18 11.37 4.80
N HIS A 187 -9.57 10.60 3.90
CA HIS A 187 -9.16 9.22 4.20
C HIS A 187 -8.03 9.18 5.23
N ALA A 188 -7.06 10.10 5.17
CA ALA A 188 -5.98 10.21 6.13
C ALA A 188 -6.44 10.82 7.48
N ILE A 189 -7.39 11.74 7.46
CA ILE A 189 -7.89 12.42 8.68
C ILE A 189 -8.59 11.43 9.63
N ILE A 190 -9.30 10.41 9.09
CA ILE A 190 -10.02 9.42 9.91
C ILE A 190 -9.09 8.75 10.92
N TYR A 191 -7.84 8.48 10.57
CA TYR A 191 -6.88 7.82 11.45
C TYR A 191 -6.39 8.69 12.61
N GLN A 192 -6.46 10.03 12.51
CA GLN A 192 -6.04 10.91 13.61
C GLN A 192 -6.93 10.76 14.85
N GLY A 193 -8.16 10.27 14.67
CA GLY A 193 -9.07 9.96 15.78
C GLY A 193 -8.98 8.51 16.30
N LEU A 194 -8.09 7.69 15.74
CA LEU A 194 -8.00 6.25 16.05
C LEU A 194 -6.76 5.88 16.90
N ASN A 195 -5.86 6.84 17.16
CA ASN A 195 -4.63 6.66 17.92
C ASN A 195 -4.67 7.47 19.22
#